data_AF-A0A8K0X0N4-F1
#
_entry.id   AF-A0A8K0X0N4-F1
#
_cell.length_a   1.000
_cell.length_b   1.000
_cell.length_c   1.000
_cell.angle_alpha   90.00
_cell.angle_beta   90.00
_cell.angle_gamma   90.00
#
_symmetry.space_group_name_H-M   'P 1'
#
loop_
_entity.id
_entity.type
_entity.pdbx_description
1 polymer ?
#
loop_
_entity_poly.entity_id
_entity_poly.type
_entity_poly.pdbx_seq_one_letter_code
_entity_poly.pdbx_strand_id
1 'polypeptide(L)'
;MKHVGVLLSLAAAAAGAAIGSRSLPESGPPLPMGEIGWEGSVIPGGPLVKIWGADLDDIEAKIKKDHPDFSMFLDVPNEADPVESSENPAVEAVDALEKRRNGNCDSRFGKADVGYYNDGVHNLRRINGNRCVARARTCIRTQCVRTSAIGLCNDNHHEITVQCTDIANMADTIRLHCGFSRWPLVCAPGRPCQILEHWTHGQEFANSGNWNVLAGSCGYFGGGERPV
;
A
#
# COMPACT_ATOMS: atom_id res chain seq x y z
N MET A 1 37.73 19.57 80.78
CA MET A 1 38.27 19.42 79.41
C MET A 1 37.98 18.00 78.96
N LYS A 2 37.02 17.82 78.03
CA LYS A 2 36.65 16.52 77.46
C LYS A 2 36.60 16.68 75.94
N HIS A 3 37.43 15.91 75.25
CA HIS A 3 37.58 15.92 73.81
C HIS A 3 36.37 15.29 73.12
N VAL A 4 35.88 15.96 72.07
CA VAL A 4 34.83 15.50 71.16
C VAL A 4 35.50 14.74 70.03
N GLY A 5 35.16 13.46 69.86
CA GLY A 5 35.53 12.64 68.71
C GLY A 5 34.41 12.69 67.66
N VAL A 6 34.75 13.06 66.43
CA VAL A 6 33.85 13.08 65.27
C VAL A 6 33.99 11.76 64.51
N LEU A 7 32.90 11.01 64.39
CA LEU A 7 32.80 9.80 63.56
C LEU A 7 32.17 10.17 62.21
N LEU A 8 32.95 10.03 61.13
CA LEU A 8 32.48 10.10 59.75
C LEU A 8 31.74 8.81 59.40
N SER A 9 30.47 8.90 58.98
CA SER A 9 29.73 7.77 58.40
C SER A 9 29.45 8.05 56.92
N LEU A 10 30.01 7.20 56.04
CA LEU A 10 29.73 7.18 54.60
C LEU A 10 28.40 6.46 54.36
N ALA A 11 27.41 7.16 53.80
CA ALA A 11 26.18 6.54 53.30
C ALA A 11 26.28 6.35 51.77
N ALA A 12 26.27 5.10 51.31
CA ALA A 12 26.20 4.76 49.90
C ALA A 12 24.72 4.77 49.46
N ALA A 13 24.35 5.67 48.54
CA ALA A 13 23.04 5.69 47.92
C ALA A 13 23.00 4.73 46.72
N ALA A 14 22.30 3.60 46.87
CA ALA A 14 21.96 2.73 45.75
C ALA A 14 20.70 3.26 45.05
N ALA A 15 20.88 3.92 43.91
CA ALA A 15 19.77 4.31 43.04
C ALA A 15 19.33 3.09 42.21
N GLY A 16 18.24 2.44 42.64
CA GLY A 16 17.56 1.43 41.84
C GLY A 16 16.88 2.07 40.63
N ALA A 17 17.36 1.77 39.43
CA ALA A 17 16.69 2.16 38.20
C ALA A 17 15.45 1.27 38.00
N ALA A 18 14.26 1.81 38.26
CA ALA A 18 13.00 1.22 37.84
C ALA A 18 12.92 1.32 36.31
N ILE A 19 13.21 0.21 35.62
CA ILE A 19 12.97 0.08 34.18
C ILE A 19 11.46 -0.09 34.00
N GLY A 20 10.76 1.03 33.89
CA GLY A 20 9.38 1.04 33.42
C GLY A 20 9.38 0.58 31.96
N SER A 21 8.76 -0.57 31.69
CA SER A 21 8.45 -1.04 30.35
C SER A 21 7.50 -0.04 29.67
N ARG A 22 8.07 0.95 28.98
CA ARG A 22 7.30 1.79 28.05
C ARG A 22 6.93 0.92 26.86
N SER A 23 5.66 0.55 26.75
CA SER A 23 5.06 0.13 25.49
C SER A 23 5.37 1.21 24.45
N LEU A 24 6.14 0.87 23.43
CA LEU A 24 6.33 1.73 22.26
C LEU A 24 4.94 1.99 21.66
N PRO A 25 4.57 3.24 21.37
CA PRO A 25 3.34 3.50 20.63
C PRO A 25 3.43 2.75 19.30
N GLU A 26 2.38 2.00 18.98
CA GLU A 26 2.18 1.37 17.68
C GLU A 26 2.33 2.46 16.62
N SER A 27 3.49 2.47 15.93
CA SER A 27 3.76 3.47 14.91
C SER A 27 2.78 3.23 13.77
N GLY A 28 1.78 4.10 13.63
CA GLY A 28 0.87 4.09 12.50
C GLY A 28 1.62 4.09 11.16
N PRO A 29 0.94 3.77 10.05
CA PRO A 29 1.57 3.75 8.74
C PRO A 29 2.27 5.09 8.49
N PRO A 30 3.44 5.08 7.84
CA PRO A 30 4.21 6.29 7.63
C PRO A 30 3.41 7.27 6.77
N LEU A 31 3.60 8.57 7.00
CA LEU A 31 2.80 9.63 6.37
C LEU A 31 2.87 9.51 4.84
N PRO A 32 1.76 9.65 4.12
CA PRO A 32 1.69 9.41 2.69
C PRO A 32 2.59 10.39 1.90
N MET A 33 2.98 9.99 0.69
CA MET A 33 3.73 10.81 -0.26
C MET A 33 2.88 11.92 -0.95
N GLY A 34 1.80 12.38 -0.33
CA GLY A 34 0.84 13.33 -0.93
C GLY A 34 -0.59 12.80 -0.86
N GLU A 35 -1.55 13.58 -1.35
CA GLU A 35 -2.95 13.22 -1.30
C GLU A 35 -3.42 12.55 -2.60
N ILE A 36 -4.16 11.45 -2.46
CA ILE A 36 -4.98 10.89 -3.52
C ILE A 36 -6.35 11.56 -3.53
N GLY A 37 -6.94 11.69 -4.71
CA GLY A 37 -8.32 12.12 -4.86
C GLY A 37 -9.21 10.96 -5.31
N TRP A 38 -10.46 11.00 -4.89
CA TRP A 38 -11.53 10.14 -5.36
C TRP A 38 -12.65 10.99 -5.93
N GLU A 39 -13.21 10.58 -7.07
CA GLU A 39 -14.43 11.17 -7.63
C GLU A 39 -15.57 10.15 -7.62
N GLY A 40 -16.64 10.46 -6.89
CA GLY A 40 -17.82 9.60 -6.85
C GLY A 40 -19.02 10.25 -6.20
N SER A 41 -20.12 9.52 -6.13
CA SER A 41 -21.35 10.00 -5.52
C SER A 41 -21.46 9.47 -4.09
N VAL A 42 -21.52 10.37 -3.10
CA VAL A 42 -21.66 10.01 -1.68
C VAL A 42 -23.09 9.57 -1.35
N ILE A 43 -24.08 10.13 -2.05
CA ILE A 43 -25.49 9.78 -1.94
C ILE A 43 -25.87 9.04 -3.22
N PRO A 44 -26.48 7.83 -3.18
CA PRO A 44 -26.88 7.12 -4.38
C PRO A 44 -27.66 8.00 -5.37
N GLY A 45 -27.15 8.13 -6.60
CA GLY A 45 -27.74 8.96 -7.66
C GLY A 45 -27.49 10.48 -7.54
N GLY A 46 -26.75 10.93 -6.52
CA GLY A 46 -26.37 12.33 -6.33
C GLY A 46 -25.24 12.79 -7.25
N PRO A 47 -24.87 14.09 -7.19
CA PRO A 47 -23.75 14.63 -7.98
C PRO A 47 -22.42 13.99 -7.58
N LEU A 48 -21.50 13.90 -8.55
CA LEU A 48 -20.13 13.48 -8.27
C LEU A 48 -19.40 14.58 -7.49
N VAL A 49 -18.73 14.18 -6.43
CA VAL A 49 -17.86 15.03 -5.62
C VAL A 49 -16.43 14.53 -5.71
N LYS A 50 -15.48 15.46 -5.63
CA LYS A 50 -14.04 15.17 -5.53
C LYS A 50 -13.58 15.36 -4.09
N ILE A 51 -13.00 14.32 -3.50
CA ILE A 51 -12.52 14.34 -2.12
C ILE A 51 -11.06 13.90 -2.11
N TRP A 52 -10.23 14.60 -1.33
CA TRP A 52 -8.81 14.33 -1.19
C TRP A 52 -8.48 13.73 0.17
N GLY A 53 -7.52 12.80 0.20
CA GLY A 53 -7.02 12.23 1.43
C GLY A 53 -5.64 11.60 1.29
N ALA A 54 -5.09 11.22 2.44
CA ALA A 54 -3.77 10.59 2.57
C ALA A 54 -3.65 9.29 1.75
N ASP A 55 -4.74 8.54 1.73
CA ASP A 55 -4.98 7.32 0.96
C ASP A 55 -6.51 7.13 0.83
N LEU A 56 -6.95 6.09 0.12
CA LEU A 56 -8.37 5.79 -0.06
C LEU A 56 -9.09 5.49 1.27
N ASP A 57 -8.39 4.90 2.24
CA ASP A 57 -8.92 4.64 3.59
C ASP A 57 -9.17 5.94 4.37
N ASP A 58 -8.29 6.94 4.24
CA ASP A 58 -8.51 8.29 4.80
C ASP A 58 -9.71 8.99 4.15
N ILE A 59 -9.90 8.85 2.82
CA ILE A 59 -11.08 9.39 2.14
C ILE A 59 -12.36 8.72 2.67
N GLU A 60 -12.36 7.39 2.82
CA GLU A 60 -13.48 6.62 3.38
C GLU A 60 -13.82 7.14 4.79
N ALA A 61 -12.81 7.29 5.65
CA ALA A 61 -12.98 7.80 7.00
C ALA A 61 -13.54 9.23 7.03
N LYS A 62 -13.10 10.10 6.11
CA LYS A 62 -13.63 11.47 5.96
C LYS A 62 -15.11 11.48 5.59
N ILE A 63 -15.52 10.65 4.64
CA ILE A 63 -16.93 10.57 4.21
C ILE A 63 -17.81 9.99 5.32
N LYS A 64 -17.33 8.93 6.00
CA LYS A 64 -18.06 8.26 7.09
C LYS A 64 -18.35 9.16 8.29
N LYS A 65 -17.62 10.26 8.47
CA LYS A 65 -17.89 11.24 9.51
C LYS A 65 -19.30 11.83 9.42
N ASP A 66 -19.76 12.12 8.20
CA ASP A 66 -21.06 12.72 7.94
C ASP A 66 -22.05 11.71 7.33
N HIS A 67 -21.55 10.60 6.78
CA HIS A 67 -22.34 9.51 6.19
C HIS A 67 -21.90 8.14 6.72
N PRO A 68 -22.28 7.75 7.96
CA PRO A 68 -21.74 6.55 8.63
C PRO A 68 -21.95 5.22 7.87
N ASP A 69 -23.05 5.12 7.12
CA ASP A 69 -23.40 3.92 6.34
C ASP A 69 -22.74 3.89 4.94
N PHE A 70 -22.03 4.96 4.57
CA PHE A 70 -21.34 5.01 3.28
C PHE A 70 -20.18 4.02 3.28
N SER A 71 -19.98 3.35 2.14
CA SER A 71 -18.68 2.78 1.80
C SER A 71 -18.38 3.02 0.33
N MET A 72 -17.16 3.47 0.04
CA MET A 72 -16.64 3.49 -1.31
C MET A 72 -16.21 2.11 -1.78
N PHE A 73 -16.06 1.13 -0.89
CA PHE A 73 -15.71 -0.24 -1.27
C PHE A 73 -17.00 -1.04 -1.51
N LEU A 74 -17.35 -1.23 -2.78
CA LEU A 74 -18.54 -1.97 -3.17
C LEU A 74 -18.47 -3.41 -2.66
N ASP A 75 -19.49 -3.90 -1.97
CA ASP A 75 -19.64 -5.32 -1.64
C ASP A 75 -20.01 -6.11 -2.89
N VAL A 76 -19.00 -6.45 -3.69
CA VAL A 76 -19.16 -7.41 -4.76
C VAL A 76 -19.03 -8.81 -4.15
N PRO A 77 -20.00 -9.72 -4.34
CA PRO A 77 -19.81 -11.12 -4.02
C PRO A 77 -18.51 -11.60 -4.66
N ASN A 78 -17.75 -12.39 -3.91
CA ASN A 78 -16.46 -12.94 -4.32
C ASN A 78 -16.68 -14.00 -5.42
N GLU A 79 -17.22 -13.61 -6.56
CA GLU A 79 -17.21 -14.41 -7.78
C GLU A 79 -15.76 -14.40 -8.23
N ALA A 80 -15.04 -15.45 -7.86
CA ALA A 80 -13.72 -15.73 -8.42
C ALA A 80 -13.91 -15.88 -9.93
N ASP A 81 -13.53 -14.86 -10.71
CA ASP A 81 -13.62 -14.87 -12.16
C ASP A 81 -13.05 -16.18 -12.73
N PRO A 82 -13.85 -17.08 -13.33
CA PRO A 82 -13.35 -17.99 -14.33
C PRO A 82 -13.35 -17.19 -15.63
N VAL A 83 -12.19 -16.73 -16.06
CA VAL A 83 -12.03 -16.21 -17.43
C VAL A 83 -12.27 -17.37 -18.39
N GLU A 84 -13.51 -17.53 -18.86
CA GLU A 84 -13.80 -18.38 -20.01
C GLU A 84 -13.23 -17.72 -21.27
N SER A 85 -12.25 -18.40 -21.85
CA SER A 85 -11.61 -18.04 -23.11
C SER A 85 -12.56 -18.26 -24.28
N SER A 86 -12.83 -17.20 -25.04
CA SER A 86 -13.34 -17.30 -26.40
C SER A 86 -12.48 -16.43 -27.32
N GLU A 87 -12.00 -17.08 -28.38
CA GLU A 87 -11.18 -16.58 -29.49
C GLU A 87 -9.66 -16.50 -29.23
N ASN A 88 -8.93 -17.20 -30.10
CA ASN A 88 -7.62 -17.84 -29.91
C ASN A 88 -6.61 -17.05 -29.02
N PRO A 89 -6.65 -17.27 -27.70
CA PRO A 89 -6.02 -16.38 -26.73
C PRO A 89 -4.50 -16.52 -26.68
N ALA A 90 -3.92 -17.59 -27.25
CA ALA A 90 -2.48 -17.85 -27.14
C ALA A 90 -1.64 -16.94 -28.04
N VAL A 91 -2.13 -16.52 -29.21
CA VAL A 91 -1.35 -15.72 -30.17
C VAL A 91 -1.48 -14.22 -29.90
N GLU A 92 -2.67 -13.73 -29.54
CA GLU A 92 -2.83 -12.34 -29.08
C GLU A 92 -2.28 -12.12 -27.66
N ALA A 93 -2.36 -13.10 -26.75
CA ALA A 93 -1.73 -12.94 -25.44
C ALA A 93 -0.20 -12.91 -25.57
N VAL A 94 0.43 -13.70 -26.44
CA VAL A 94 1.89 -13.64 -26.64
C VAL A 94 2.30 -12.32 -27.29
N ASP A 95 1.60 -11.85 -28.33
CA ASP A 95 1.95 -10.60 -29.01
C ASP A 95 1.61 -9.35 -28.16
N ALA A 96 0.60 -9.42 -27.28
CA ALA A 96 0.30 -8.41 -26.27
C ALA A 96 1.21 -8.49 -25.02
N LEU A 97 1.74 -9.67 -24.65
CA LEU A 97 2.72 -9.85 -23.58
C LEU A 97 4.12 -9.42 -24.03
N GLU A 98 4.51 -9.67 -25.27
CA GLU A 98 5.81 -9.25 -25.83
C GLU A 98 5.86 -7.75 -26.15
N LYS A 99 4.74 -7.11 -26.49
CA LYS A 99 4.68 -5.64 -26.70
C LYS A 99 4.55 -4.81 -25.40
N ARG A 100 4.34 -5.43 -24.23
CA ARG A 100 3.99 -4.71 -22.97
C ARG A 100 4.99 -4.75 -21.82
N ARG A 101 6.09 -5.52 -21.86
CA ARG A 101 6.89 -5.74 -20.63
C ARG A 101 8.09 -4.79 -20.49
N ASN A 102 7.82 -3.58 -19.99
CA ASN A 102 8.81 -2.68 -19.36
C ASN A 102 8.60 -2.56 -17.84
N GLY A 103 7.98 -3.57 -17.22
CA GLY A 103 7.85 -3.66 -15.76
C GLY A 103 9.25 -3.67 -15.11
N ASN A 104 9.62 -2.58 -14.44
CA ASN A 104 10.92 -2.49 -13.79
C ASN A 104 10.79 -3.00 -12.35
N CYS A 105 11.36 -4.18 -12.09
CA CYS A 105 11.32 -4.87 -10.80
C CYS A 105 12.37 -4.32 -9.81
N ASP A 106 12.49 -2.99 -9.71
CA ASP A 106 13.48 -2.33 -8.89
C ASP A 106 13.20 -2.53 -7.39
N SER A 107 14.16 -3.11 -6.68
CA SER A 107 14.06 -3.37 -5.24
C SER A 107 14.02 -2.09 -4.38
N ARG A 108 14.33 -0.92 -4.94
CA ARG A 108 14.32 0.37 -4.23
C ARG A 108 12.95 0.73 -3.65
N PHE A 109 11.86 0.18 -4.19
CA PHE A 109 10.49 0.40 -3.71
C PHE A 109 10.19 -0.32 -2.39
N GLY A 110 11.12 -1.15 -1.90
CA GLY A 110 10.89 -2.01 -0.75
C GLY A 110 9.93 -3.16 -1.07
N LYS A 111 9.83 -4.14 -0.17
CA LYS A 111 9.09 -5.37 -0.42
C LYS A 111 7.64 -5.24 0.04
N ALA A 112 6.70 -5.56 -0.84
CA ALA A 112 5.29 -5.77 -0.51
C ALA A 112 5.02 -7.27 -0.35
N ASP A 113 4.44 -7.68 0.77
CA ASP A 113 3.90 -9.03 0.93
C ASP A 113 2.76 -9.22 -0.07
N VAL A 114 2.79 -10.31 -0.84
CA VAL A 114 1.83 -10.56 -1.93
C VAL A 114 0.41 -10.74 -1.41
N GLY A 115 0.21 -11.29 -0.22
CA GLY A 115 -1.11 -11.45 0.39
C GLY A 115 -1.77 -10.08 0.63
N TYR A 116 -1.09 -9.22 1.40
CA TYR A 116 -1.62 -7.87 1.67
C TYR A 116 -1.64 -6.97 0.43
N TYR A 117 -0.72 -7.20 -0.52
CA TYR A 117 -0.74 -6.51 -1.79
C TYR A 117 -1.98 -6.87 -2.62
N ASN A 118 -2.38 -8.14 -2.66
CA ASN A 118 -3.60 -8.58 -3.32
C ASN A 118 -4.84 -7.95 -2.70
N ASP A 119 -4.91 -7.86 -1.37
CA ASP A 119 -6.00 -7.14 -0.69
C ASP A 119 -6.11 -5.69 -1.23
N GLY A 120 -4.96 -5.02 -1.43
CA GLY A 120 -4.94 -3.70 -2.04
C GLY A 120 -5.43 -3.69 -3.50
N VAL A 121 -5.01 -4.66 -4.32
CA VAL A 121 -5.53 -4.83 -5.70
C VAL A 121 -7.05 -5.01 -5.69
N HIS A 122 -7.58 -5.85 -4.79
CA HIS A 122 -9.01 -6.10 -4.64
C HIS A 122 -9.76 -4.83 -4.21
N ASN A 123 -9.23 -4.07 -3.26
CA ASN A 123 -9.81 -2.79 -2.82
C ASN A 123 -9.96 -1.82 -3.99
N LEU A 124 -8.92 -1.66 -4.83
CA LEU A 124 -8.97 -0.76 -5.99
C LEU A 124 -10.03 -1.16 -7.01
N ARG A 125 -10.23 -2.46 -7.24
CA ARG A 125 -11.28 -2.98 -8.15
C ARG A 125 -12.69 -2.71 -7.64
N ARG A 126 -12.84 -2.50 -6.33
CA ARG A 126 -14.13 -2.32 -5.65
C ARG A 126 -14.48 -0.85 -5.40
N ILE A 127 -13.66 0.11 -5.83
CA ILE A 127 -13.94 1.53 -5.61
C ILE A 127 -15.19 1.98 -6.37
N ASN A 128 -16.20 2.42 -5.63
CA ASN A 128 -17.40 3.04 -6.14
C ASN A 128 -17.05 4.28 -6.96
N GLY A 129 -17.71 4.45 -8.11
CA GLY A 129 -17.36 5.48 -9.10
C GLY A 129 -16.13 5.14 -9.94
N ASN A 130 -15.22 4.27 -9.46
CA ASN A 130 -14.01 3.82 -10.16
C ASN A 130 -13.16 4.96 -10.74
N ARG A 131 -12.97 6.05 -10.00
CA ARG A 131 -12.21 7.24 -10.43
C ARG A 131 -11.21 7.65 -9.36
N CYS A 132 -9.95 7.34 -9.63
CA CYS A 132 -8.80 7.68 -8.81
C CYS A 132 -8.09 8.88 -9.43
N VAL A 133 -7.72 9.86 -8.61
CA VAL A 133 -7.19 11.16 -9.04
C VAL A 133 -5.81 11.38 -8.45
N ALA A 134 -4.85 11.82 -9.28
CA ALA A 134 -3.51 12.19 -8.85
C ALA A 134 -3.15 13.60 -9.32
N ARG A 135 -2.56 14.40 -8.43
CA ARG A 135 -2.08 15.76 -8.75
C ARG A 135 -0.96 15.72 -9.77
N ALA A 136 -0.79 16.82 -10.49
CA ALA A 136 0.33 17.00 -11.41
C ALA A 136 1.67 16.77 -10.70
N ARG A 137 2.59 16.06 -11.37
CA ARG A 137 3.98 15.87 -10.91
C ARG A 137 4.11 15.27 -9.50
N THR A 138 3.25 14.31 -9.16
CA THR A 138 3.29 13.63 -7.86
C THR A 138 3.28 12.12 -7.98
N CYS A 139 4.02 11.44 -7.10
CA CYS A 139 3.81 10.04 -6.75
C CYS A 139 3.07 9.97 -5.41
N ILE A 140 1.93 9.29 -5.36
CA ILE A 140 1.09 9.18 -4.18
C ILE A 140 0.82 7.73 -3.80
N ARG A 141 0.54 7.50 -2.52
CA ARG A 141 0.08 6.19 -2.04
C ARG A 141 -1.42 6.07 -2.26
N THR A 142 -1.87 5.03 -2.95
CA THR A 142 -3.31 4.76 -3.06
C THR A 142 -3.86 4.18 -1.76
N GLN A 143 -3.11 3.26 -1.15
CA GLN A 143 -3.43 2.59 0.11
C GLN A 143 -2.19 1.94 0.73
N CYS A 144 -2.26 1.67 2.03
CA CYS A 144 -1.29 0.85 2.75
C CYS A 144 -2.03 -0.29 3.46
N VAL A 145 -1.94 -1.49 2.93
CA VAL A 145 -2.47 -2.68 3.59
C VAL A 145 -1.34 -3.34 4.36
N ARG A 146 -1.36 -3.15 5.70
CA ARG A 146 -0.28 -3.53 6.62
C ARG A 146 1.08 -2.96 6.21
N THR A 147 1.90 -3.74 5.51
CA THR A 147 3.24 -3.35 5.07
C THR A 147 3.34 -3.16 3.56
N SER A 148 2.28 -3.48 2.82
CA SER A 148 2.23 -3.46 1.35
C SER A 148 1.47 -2.24 0.85
N ALA A 149 1.98 -1.60 -0.19
CA ALA A 149 1.38 -0.41 -0.77
C ALA A 149 1.43 -0.42 -2.29
N ILE A 150 0.41 0.21 -2.87
CA ILE A 150 0.28 0.50 -4.29
C ILE A 150 0.36 2.02 -4.45
N GLY A 151 1.25 2.49 -5.30
CA GLY A 151 1.40 3.91 -5.60
C GLY A 151 0.91 4.26 -7.00
N LEU A 152 0.37 5.46 -7.15
CA LEU A 152 0.03 6.07 -8.45
C LEU A 152 0.97 7.27 -8.65
N CYS A 153 1.73 7.29 -9.74
CA CYS A 153 2.53 8.47 -10.09
C CYS A 153 2.02 9.12 -11.37
N ASN A 154 1.90 10.44 -11.31
CA ASN A 154 1.48 11.27 -12.41
C ASN A 154 2.62 12.18 -12.86
N ASP A 155 3.22 11.85 -14.00
CA ASP A 155 4.31 12.62 -14.60
C ASP A 155 3.79 13.78 -15.46
N ASN A 156 2.48 14.00 -15.54
CA ASN A 156 1.91 15.14 -16.26
C ASN A 156 2.06 16.44 -15.47
N HIS A 157 2.03 17.56 -16.20
CA HIS A 157 1.90 18.90 -15.62
C HIS A 157 0.45 19.28 -15.24
N HIS A 158 -0.49 18.36 -15.38
CA HIS A 158 -1.88 18.52 -14.99
C HIS A 158 -2.34 17.31 -14.18
N GLU A 159 -3.43 17.47 -13.44
CA GLU A 159 -4.07 16.38 -12.72
C GLU A 159 -4.57 15.31 -13.68
N ILE A 160 -4.42 14.04 -13.30
CA ILE A 160 -5.02 12.93 -14.04
C ILE A 160 -6.16 12.33 -13.22
N THR A 161 -7.21 11.90 -13.92
CA THR A 161 -8.20 10.98 -13.38
C THR A 161 -8.11 9.69 -14.18
N VAL A 162 -7.85 8.58 -13.50
CA VAL A 162 -7.73 7.25 -14.08
C VAL A 162 -8.73 6.31 -13.41
N GLN A 163 -9.04 5.20 -14.06
CA GLN A 163 -9.86 4.18 -13.40
C GLN A 163 -9.04 3.50 -12.32
N CYS A 164 -9.62 3.32 -11.13
CA CYS A 164 -8.97 2.56 -10.06
C CYS A 164 -8.71 1.11 -10.49
N THR A 165 -9.56 0.54 -11.35
CA THR A 165 -9.34 -0.76 -11.99
C THR A 165 -8.10 -0.79 -12.89
N ASP A 166 -7.77 0.30 -13.59
CA ASP A 166 -6.54 0.36 -14.41
C ASP A 166 -5.30 0.32 -13.51
N ILE A 167 -5.34 1.02 -12.38
CA ILE A 167 -4.29 0.94 -11.35
C ILE A 167 -4.17 -0.49 -10.82
N ALA A 168 -5.30 -1.14 -10.52
CA ALA A 168 -5.34 -2.52 -10.04
C ALA A 168 -4.74 -3.51 -11.05
N ASN A 169 -5.06 -3.36 -12.33
CA ASN A 169 -4.55 -4.22 -13.40
C ASN A 169 -3.04 -4.05 -13.59
N MET A 170 -2.54 -2.82 -13.55
CA MET A 170 -1.10 -2.56 -13.60
C MET A 170 -0.39 -3.09 -12.34
N ALA A 171 -1.00 -2.94 -11.17
CA ALA A 171 -0.52 -3.51 -9.93
C ALA A 171 -0.42 -5.04 -9.99
N ASP A 172 -1.42 -5.70 -10.58
CA ASP A 172 -1.43 -7.16 -10.78
C ASP A 172 -0.35 -7.60 -11.79
N THR A 173 -0.12 -6.82 -12.84
CA THR A 173 1.00 -7.01 -13.77
C THR A 173 2.35 -6.96 -13.05
N ILE A 174 2.56 -6.00 -12.15
CA ILE A 174 3.80 -5.92 -11.34
C ILE A 174 3.93 -7.16 -10.46
N ARG A 175 2.85 -7.60 -9.80
CA ARG A 175 2.85 -8.81 -8.97
C ARG A 175 3.24 -10.05 -9.77
N LEU A 176 2.67 -10.23 -10.96
CA LEU A 176 2.94 -11.38 -11.82
C LEU A 176 4.37 -11.37 -12.37
N HIS A 177 4.91 -10.20 -12.73
CA HIS A 177 6.23 -10.09 -13.35
C HIS A 177 7.39 -9.92 -12.37
N CYS A 178 7.15 -9.26 -11.24
CA CYS A 178 8.15 -8.90 -10.25
C CYS A 178 7.95 -9.63 -8.91
N GLY A 179 7.02 -10.58 -8.85
CA GLY A 179 6.83 -11.44 -7.69
C GLY A 179 7.99 -12.42 -7.53
N PHE A 180 8.46 -12.60 -6.30
CA PHE A 180 9.46 -13.59 -5.95
C PHE A 180 9.14 -14.22 -4.60
N SER A 181 9.60 -15.45 -4.41
CA SER A 181 9.42 -16.18 -3.16
C SER A 181 10.76 -16.36 -2.50
N ARG A 182 10.84 -16.09 -1.19
CA ARG A 182 12.02 -16.47 -0.41
C ARG A 182 11.72 -17.80 0.27
N TRP A 183 12.61 -18.76 0.07
CA TRP A 183 12.49 -20.09 0.64
C TRP A 183 13.32 -20.19 1.93
N PRO A 184 12.73 -20.07 3.12
CA PRO A 184 13.07 -21.00 4.18
C PRO A 184 12.15 -22.20 3.98
N LEU A 185 12.64 -23.31 3.41
CA LEU A 185 11.93 -24.59 3.53
C LEU A 185 11.86 -24.91 5.02
N VAL A 186 10.76 -24.56 5.68
CA VAL A 186 10.44 -25.09 6.99
C VAL A 186 9.62 -26.36 6.74
N CYS A 187 10.34 -27.47 6.66
CA CYS A 187 9.74 -28.78 6.66
C CYS A 187 9.70 -29.27 8.12
N ALA A 188 8.50 -29.41 8.68
CA ALA A 188 8.30 -30.07 9.95
C ALA A 188 7.90 -31.54 9.71
N PRO A 189 8.36 -32.51 10.52
CA PRO A 189 7.90 -33.89 10.42
C PRO A 189 6.36 -33.95 10.47
N GLY A 190 5.75 -34.56 9.45
CA GLY A 190 4.29 -34.69 9.36
C GLY A 190 3.53 -33.47 8.82
N ARG A 191 4.21 -32.44 8.28
CA ARG A 191 3.57 -31.32 7.58
C ARG A 191 4.18 -31.11 6.19
N PRO A 192 3.39 -30.71 5.17
CA PRO A 192 3.96 -30.30 3.89
C PRO A 192 4.87 -29.08 4.09
N CYS A 193 5.98 -29.01 3.37
CA CYS A 193 6.87 -27.85 3.42
C CYS A 193 6.09 -26.61 2.95
N GLN A 194 6.14 -25.53 3.73
CA GLN A 194 5.41 -24.31 3.42
C GLN A 194 6.36 -23.27 2.83
N ILE A 195 5.91 -22.59 1.77
CA ILE A 195 6.53 -21.33 1.33
C ILE A 195 6.10 -20.28 2.35
N LEU A 196 7.06 -19.68 3.05
CA LEU A 196 6.75 -18.78 4.16
C LEU A 196 6.61 -17.32 3.72
N GLU A 197 7.18 -16.93 2.58
CA GLU A 197 7.22 -15.52 2.19
C GLU A 197 7.13 -15.32 0.67
N HIS A 198 6.09 -14.63 0.23
CA HIS A 198 5.90 -14.16 -1.13
C HIS A 198 5.94 -12.63 -1.15
N TRP A 199 6.85 -12.08 -1.95
CA TRP A 199 7.09 -10.65 -2.03
C TRP A 199 6.93 -10.16 -3.47
N THR A 200 6.58 -8.89 -3.63
CA THR A 200 6.62 -8.18 -4.93
C THR A 200 7.13 -6.75 -4.74
N HIS A 201 7.75 -6.20 -5.78
CA HIS A 201 8.10 -4.80 -5.89
C HIS A 201 8.36 -4.44 -7.34
N GLY A 202 7.99 -3.24 -7.75
CA GLY A 202 8.29 -2.80 -9.11
C GLY A 202 7.50 -1.59 -9.54
N GLN A 203 7.58 -1.30 -10.82
CA GLN A 203 6.84 -0.23 -11.48
C GLN A 203 6.33 -0.73 -12.83
N GLU A 204 5.16 -0.25 -13.24
CA GLU A 204 4.56 -0.50 -14.54
C GLU A 204 4.08 0.84 -15.10
N PHE A 205 4.52 1.19 -16.31
CA PHE A 205 4.08 2.43 -16.98
C PHE A 205 2.79 2.19 -17.76
N ALA A 206 1.90 3.19 -17.74
CA ALA A 206 0.78 3.18 -18.66
C ALA A 206 1.28 3.32 -20.12
N ASN A 207 0.48 2.87 -21.09
CA ASN A 207 0.84 2.94 -22.51
C ASN A 207 1.17 4.36 -23.00
N SER A 208 0.57 5.37 -22.38
CA SER A 208 0.84 6.78 -22.65
C SER A 208 2.19 7.27 -22.13
N GLY A 209 2.83 6.51 -21.23
CA GLY A 209 4.15 6.80 -20.65
C GLY A 209 4.21 8.00 -19.71
N ASN A 210 3.08 8.65 -19.42
CA ASN A 210 2.98 9.89 -18.65
C ASN A 210 2.41 9.69 -17.23
N TRP A 211 2.16 8.44 -16.84
CA TRP A 211 1.83 8.03 -15.47
C TRP A 211 2.18 6.55 -15.30
N ASN A 212 2.36 6.12 -14.07
CA ASN A 212 2.72 4.74 -13.76
C ASN A 212 2.16 4.28 -12.40
N VAL A 213 2.26 2.98 -12.18
CA VAL A 213 1.91 2.33 -10.91
C VAL A 213 3.16 1.76 -10.28
N LEU A 214 3.29 1.91 -8.98
CA LEU A 214 4.38 1.36 -8.18
C LEU A 214 3.86 0.31 -7.21
N ALA A 215 4.63 -0.76 -7.01
CA ALA A 215 4.42 -1.75 -5.96
C ALA A 215 5.60 -1.72 -5.01
N GLY A 216 5.33 -1.68 -3.70
CA GLY A 216 6.40 -1.69 -2.71
C GLY A 216 5.91 -1.65 -1.27
N SER A 217 6.86 -1.44 -0.36
CA SER A 217 6.55 -1.35 1.07
C SER A 217 5.88 -0.01 1.41
N CYS A 218 4.98 0.03 2.40
CA CYS A 218 4.38 1.29 2.85
C CYS A 218 5.44 2.33 3.29
N GLY A 219 6.57 1.87 3.83
CA GLY A 219 7.73 2.70 4.20
C GLY A 219 8.29 3.52 3.04
N TYR A 220 8.35 2.94 1.84
CA TYR A 220 8.78 3.66 0.65
C TYR A 220 7.82 4.81 0.31
N PHE A 221 6.53 4.58 0.52
CA PHE A 221 5.46 5.56 0.32
C PHE A 221 5.21 6.47 1.54
N GLY A 222 6.18 6.53 2.45
CA GLY A 222 6.02 7.04 3.80
C GLY A 222 6.71 8.38 4.12
N GLY A 223 7.15 9.14 3.11
CA GLY A 223 8.16 10.20 3.28
C GLY A 223 7.78 11.63 2.85
N GLY A 224 6.49 11.95 2.70
CA GLY A 224 6.07 13.23 2.11
C GLY A 224 6.20 13.27 0.59
N GLU A 225 5.68 14.32 -0.04
CA GLU A 225 5.59 14.45 -1.50
C GLU A 225 6.94 14.22 -2.18
N ARG A 226 7.00 13.21 -3.06
CA ARG A 226 8.13 13.05 -3.98
C ARG A 226 7.73 13.62 -5.33
N PRO A 227 8.37 14.71 -5.77
CA PRO A 227 8.22 15.15 -7.14
C PRO A 227 8.75 14.07 -8.08
N VAL A 228 8.07 13.90 -9.21
CA VAL A 228 8.47 13.07 -10.35
C VAL A 228 9.18 13.88 -11.41
#